data_AF-A0A843CS21-F1
#
_entry.id   AF-A0A843CS21-F1
#
_cell.length_a   1.000
_cell.length_b   1.000
_cell.length_c   1.000
_cell.angle_alpha   90.00
_cell.angle_beta   90.00
_cell.angle_gamma   90.00
#
_symmetry.space_group_name_H-M   'P 1'
#
loop_
_entity.id
_entity.type
_entity.pdbx_description
1 polymer ?
#
loop_
_entity_poly.entity_id
_entity_poly.type
_entity_poly.pdbx_seq_one_letter_code
_entity_poly.pdbx_strand_id
1 'polypeptide(L)' 'EEICDIASRAAKAIGIDYCGVDLLPLEDGGYTVLEVNGTPNWHCMTAPIPSILADYLIETEKHL' A
#
# COMPACT_ATOMS: atom_id res chain seq x y z
N GLU A 1 -2.44 8.26 15.65
CA GLU A 1 -1.52 7.47 14.81
C GLU A 1 -1.42 8.17 13.47
N GLU A 2 -0.26 8.20 12.82
CA GLU A 2 -0.16 8.81 11.50
C GLU A 2 -0.89 7.95 10.45
N ILE A 3 -1.57 8.56 9.48
CA ILE A 3 -2.32 7.87 8.42
C ILE A 3 -1.44 6.82 7.70
N CYS A 4 -0.17 7.18 7.46
CA CYS A 4 0.83 6.30 6.86
C CYS A 4 1.12 5.05 7.68
N ASP A 5 1.12 5.14 9.02
CA ASP A 5 1.38 3.99 9.90
C ASP A 5 0.23 2.98 9.82
N ILE A 6 -1.02 3.45 9.88
CA ILE A 6 -2.21 2.58 9.79
C ILE A 6 -2.22 1.86 8.43
N ALA A 7 -1.98 2.59 7.34
CA ALA A 7 -1.90 2.01 6.00
C ALA A 7 -0.77 0.98 5.88
N SER A 8 0.42 1.30 6.40
CA SER A 8 1.57 0.39 6.37
C SER A 8 1.33 -0.89 7.19
N ARG A 9 0.67 -0.79 8.34
CA ARG A 9 0.30 -1.96 9.16
C ARG A 9 -0.74 -2.82 8.45
N ALA A 10 -1.72 -2.21 7.78
CA ALA A 10 -2.74 -2.93 7.01
C ALA A 10 -2.11 -3.75 5.86
N ALA A 11 -1.23 -3.13 5.06
CA ALA A 11 -0.52 -3.82 3.98
C ALA A 11 0.30 -5.01 4.51
N LYS A 12 1.05 -4.81 5.60
CA LYS A 12 1.85 -5.87 6.25
C LYS A 12 1.00 -7.02 6.79
N ALA A 13 -0.19 -6.73 7.34
CA ALA A 13 -1.08 -7.75 7.85
C ALA A 13 -1.59 -8.71 6.76
N ILE A 14 -1.71 -8.22 5.52
CA ILE A 14 -2.09 -9.01 4.35
C ILE A 14 -0.88 -9.67 3.67
N GLY A 15 0.33 -9.14 3.89
CA GLY A 15 1.55 -9.62 3.23
C GLY A 15 1.61 -9.20 1.77
N ILE A 16 1.08 -8.02 1.44
CA ILE A 16 1.08 -7.48 0.07
C ILE A 16 2.15 -6.39 -0.08
N ASP A 17 2.95 -6.50 -1.13
CA ASP A 17 4.08 -5.58 -1.37
C ASP A 17 3.64 -4.25 -1.99
N TYR A 18 2.53 -4.27 -2.76
CA TYR A 18 1.95 -3.10 -3.39
C TYR A 18 0.43 -3.15 -3.33
N CYS A 19 -0.16 -2.18 -2.64
CA CYS A 19 -1.60 -2.04 -2.49
C CYS A 19 -2.01 -0.59 -2.26
N GLY A 20 -3.27 -0.27 -2.51
CA GLY A 20 -3.94 0.89 -1.96
C GLY A 20 -4.59 0.52 -0.62
N VAL A 21 -4.60 1.44 0.33
CA VAL A 21 -5.34 1.28 1.59
C VAL A 21 -6.32 2.41 1.74
N ASP A 22 -7.61 2.06 1.75
CA ASP A 22 -8.68 3.02 1.96
C ASP A 22 -8.96 3.12 3.46
N LEU A 23 -8.93 4.35 3.97
CA LEU A 23 -9.11 4.65 5.38
C LEU A 23 -10.40 5.42 5.60
N LEU A 24 -11.16 5.01 6.62
CA LEU A 24 -12.39 5.66 7.03
C LEU A 24 -12.14 6.42 8.34
N PRO A 25 -12.40 7.74 8.41
CA PRO A 25 -12.29 8.49 9.66
C PRO A 25 -13.36 8.04 10.67
N LEU A 26 -12.98 8.03 11.94
CA LEU A 26 -13.83 7.72 13.07
C LEU A 26 -14.30 9.02 13.77
N GLU A 27 -15.41 8.94 14.50
CA GLU A 27 -15.99 10.10 15.20
C GLU A 27 -15.04 10.69 16.28
N ASP A 28 -14.12 9.88 16.80
CA ASP A 28 -13.14 10.26 17.83
C ASP A 28 -11.84 10.88 17.26
N GLY A 29 -11.76 11.06 15.93
CA GLY A 29 -10.59 11.61 15.25
C GLY A 29 -9.54 10.56 14.85
N GLY A 30 -9.83 9.26 14.99
CA GLY A 30 -9.02 8.17 14.48
C GLY A 30 -9.36 7.77 13.03
N TYR A 31 -8.70 6.72 12.54
CA TYR A 31 -9.02 6.06 11.27
C TYR A 31 -9.13 4.55 11.48
N THR A 32 -10.00 3.91 10.71
CA THR A 32 -10.04 2.46 10.53
C THR A 32 -9.78 2.08 9.07
N VAL A 33 -9.35 0.85 8.83
CA VAL A 33 -9.14 0.31 7.47
C VAL A 33 -10.48 -0.13 6.90
N LEU A 34 -10.82 0.36 5.70
CA LEU A 34 -12.01 -0.04 4.96
C LEU A 34 -11.68 -1.16 3.95
N GLU A 35 -10.61 -0.96 3.17
CA GLU A 35 -10.19 -1.89 2.12
C GLU A 35 -8.65 -1.90 1.98
N VAL A 36 -8.10 -3.07 1.65
CA VAL A 36 -6.75 -3.21 1.09
C VAL A 36 -6.89 -3.71 -0.35
N ASN A 37 -6.66 -2.82 -1.32
CA ASN A 37 -6.83 -3.09 -2.74
C ASN A 37 -5.49 -3.50 -3.37
N GLY A 38 -5.41 -4.73 -3.88
CA GLY A 38 -4.18 -5.26 -4.51
C GLY A 38 -3.94 -4.79 -5.95
N THR A 39 -4.89 -4.08 -6.56
CA THR A 39 -4.74 -3.50 -7.91
C THR A 39 -5.10 -2.02 -7.91
N PRO A 40 -4.40 -1.18 -7.13
CA PRO A 40 -4.69 0.24 -7.06
C PRO A 40 -4.27 0.93 -8.38
N ASN A 41 -5.09 1.88 -8.84
CA ASN A 41 -4.79 2.65 -10.04
C ASN A 41 -3.64 3.62 -9.78
N TRP A 42 -2.57 3.51 -10.58
CA TRP A 42 -1.35 4.32 -10.45
C TRP A 42 -1.28 5.51 -11.41
N HIS A 43 -2.20 5.64 -12.38
CA HIS A 43 -2.12 6.66 -13.43
C HIS A 43 -2.19 8.11 -12.90
N CYS A 44 -2.72 8.30 -11.68
CA CYS A 44 -2.82 9.62 -11.03
C CYS A 44 -1.65 9.90 -10.07
N MET A 45 -0.67 9.00 -9.95
CA MET A 45 0.47 9.16 -9.05
C MET A 45 1.64 9.83 -9.78
N THR A 46 2.39 10.65 -9.05
CA THR A 46 3.65 11.23 -9.57
C THR A 46 4.80 10.22 -9.57
N ALA A 47 4.68 9.14 -8.81
CA ALA A 47 5.68 8.08 -8.72
C ALA A 47 5.63 7.17 -9.95
N PRO A 48 6.79 6.71 -10.48
CA PRO A 48 6.86 5.79 -11.62
C PRO A 48 6.59 4.35 -11.19
N ILE A 49 5.37 4.08 -10.70
CA ILE A 49 4.99 2.80 -10.07
C ILE A 49 5.37 1.57 -10.91
N PRO A 50 5.11 1.50 -12.24
CA PRO A 50 5.48 0.32 -13.04
C PRO A 50 6.98 0.03 -13.02
N SER A 51 7.84 1.05 -13.03
CA SER A 51 9.29 0.87 -12.98
C SER A 51 9.72 0.34 -11.62
N ILE A 52 9.20 0.90 -10.54
CA ILE A 52 9.51 0.50 -9.16
C ILE A 52 9.13 -0.97 -8.94
N LEU A 53 7.96 -1.39 -9.41
CA LEU A 53 7.52 -2.78 -9.31
C LEU A 53 8.38 -3.73 -10.16
N ALA A 54 8.76 -3.33 -11.37
CA ALA A 54 9.66 -4.13 -12.20
C ALA A 54 11.02 -4.32 -11.52
N ASP A 55 11.61 -3.26 -10.98
CA ASP A 55 12.88 -3.32 -10.25
C ASP A 55 12.77 -4.20 -9.00
N TYR A 56 11.69 -4.06 -8.23
CA TYR A 56 11.41 -4.88 -7.05
C TYR A 56 11.32 -6.38 -7.38
N LEU A 57 10.61 -6.73 -8.45
CA LEU A 57 10.43 -8.12 -8.87
C LEU A 57 11.75 -8.75 -9.33
N ILE A 58 12.55 -8.02 -10.12
CA ILE A 58 13.88 -8.47 -10.56
C ILE A 58 14.79 -8.69 -9.35
N GLU A 59 14.76 -7.80 -8.36
CA GLU A 59 15.60 -7.94 -7.18
C GLU A 59 15.13 -9.11 -6.31
N THR A 60 13.82 -9.26 -6.09
CA THR A 60 13.24 -10.35 -5.32
C THR A 60 13.59 -11.71 -5.92
N GLU A 61 13.56 -11.85 -7.26
CA GLU A 61 13.92 -13.08 -7.95
C GLU A 61 15.39 -13.49 -7.71
N LYS A 62 16.32 -12.53 -7.61
CA LYS A 62 17.75 -12.84 -7.33
C LYS A 62 17.99 -13.39 -5.92
N HIS A 63 17.08 -13.12 -4.99
CA HIS A 63 17.18 -13.54 -3.59
C HIS A 63 16.40 -14.82 -3.29
N LEU A 64 15.75 -15.42 -4.29
CA LEU A 64 15.14 -16.75 -4.25
C LEU A 64 16.17 -17.84 -4.61
#